data_AF-A0A800K5S2-F1
#
_entry.id   AF-A0A800K5S2-F1
#
_cell.length_a   1.000
_cell.length_b   1.000
_cell.length_c   1.000
_cell.angle_alpha   90.00
_cell.angle_beta   90.00
_cell.angle_gamma   90.00
#
_symmetry.space_group_name_H-M   'P 1'
#
loop_
_entity.id
_entity.type
_entity.pdbx_description
1 polymer ?
#
loop_
_entity_poly.entity_id
_entity_poly.type
_entity_poly.pdbx_seq_one_letter_code
_entity_poly.pdbx_strand_id
1 'polypeptide(L)'
;MQLPFHTLDVFTDCTFGGNPLGVFPEASHLPTDLMQRIALEMHLSETVFLGPPESPGCTARVRIFTPGREVPFAGHPTVGSAIFLAAHGAGHPA
;
A
#
# COMPACT_ATOMS: atom_id res chain seq x y z
N MET A 1 -13.27 -7.69 -12.73
CA MET A 1 -11.93 -7.62 -12.13
C MET A 1 -12.11 -7.59 -10.62
N GLN A 2 -11.41 -8.44 -9.87
CA GLN A 2 -11.42 -8.46 -8.42
C GLN A 2 -10.01 -8.14 -7.95
N LEU A 3 -9.86 -7.18 -7.03
CA LEU A 3 -8.57 -6.77 -6.50
C LEU A 3 -8.70 -6.69 -4.97
N PRO A 4 -8.05 -7.60 -4.22
CA PRO A 4 -8.10 -7.56 -2.77
C PRO A 4 -7.34 -6.35 -2.24
N PHE A 5 -7.87 -5.71 -1.20
CA PHE A 5 -7.22 -4.61 -0.52
C PHE A 5 -7.55 -4.64 0.97
N HIS A 6 -6.72 -3.95 1.75
CA HIS A 6 -6.91 -3.76 3.17
C HIS A 6 -6.93 -2.28 3.50
N THR A 7 -7.73 -1.88 4.48
CA THR A 7 -7.66 -0.57 5.11
C THR A 7 -6.96 -0.72 6.45
N LEU A 8 -5.92 0.07 6.68
CA LEU A 8 -5.20 0.12 7.95
C LEU A 8 -5.37 1.50 8.58
N ASP A 9 -5.58 1.54 9.89
CA ASP A 9 -5.50 2.76 10.68
C ASP A 9 -4.09 2.88 11.26
N VAL A 10 -3.25 3.74 10.68
CA VAL A 10 -1.84 3.86 11.04
C VAL A 10 -1.65 4.89 12.17
N PHE A 11 -0.70 4.65 13.07
CA PHE A 11 -0.41 5.47 14.26
C PHE A 11 -1.51 5.46 15.32
N THR A 12 -2.25 4.36 15.41
CA THR A 12 -3.25 4.17 16.45
C THR A 12 -3.36 2.68 16.82
N ASP A 13 -3.92 2.42 17.99
CA ASP A 13 -4.34 1.11 18.50
C ASP A 13 -5.88 0.98 18.51
N CYS A 14 -6.61 2.02 18.09
CA CYS A 14 -8.06 2.05 18.04
C CYS A 14 -8.55 2.06 16.58
N THR A 15 -9.59 1.27 16.28
CA THR A 15 -10.26 1.34 14.96
C THR A 15 -10.85 2.73 14.73
N PHE A 16 -10.72 3.24 13.50
CA PHE A 16 -11.15 4.58 13.09
C PHE A 16 -10.37 5.72 13.77
N GLY A 17 -9.20 5.42 14.34
CA GLY A 17 -8.22 6.41 14.80
C GLY A 17 -7.09 6.62 13.80
N GLY A 18 -6.14 7.47 14.16
CA GLY A 18 -4.89 7.60 13.39
C GLY A 18 -5.09 8.14 11.97
N ASN A 19 -4.32 7.59 11.02
CA ASN A 19 -4.36 7.97 9.61
C ASN A 19 -4.68 6.74 8.74
N PRO A 20 -5.81 6.74 8.01
CA PRO A 20 -6.23 5.61 7.20
C PRO A 20 -5.35 5.43 5.96
N LEU A 21 -5.01 4.18 5.67
CA LEU A 21 -4.15 3.76 4.56
C LEU A 21 -4.82 2.64 3.77
N GLY A 22 -4.95 2.81 2.46
CA GLY A 22 -5.33 1.74 1.54
C GLY A 22 -4.11 0.91 1.13
N VAL A 23 -4.15 -0.40 1.31
CA VAL A 23 -3.04 -1.32 0.98
C VAL A 23 -3.51 -2.37 -0.03
N PHE A 24 -2.85 -2.41 -1.19
CA PHE A 24 -3.09 -3.39 -2.24
C PHE A 24 -1.90 -4.35 -2.34
N PRO A 25 -1.99 -5.56 -1.75
CA PRO A 25 -0.87 -6.49 -1.67
C PRO A 25 -0.49 -7.17 -2.99
N GLU A 26 -1.46 -7.33 -3.90
CA GLU A 26 -1.30 -8.10 -5.15
C GLU A 26 -1.41 -7.20 -6.38
N ALA A 27 -0.70 -6.08 -6.38
CA ALA A 27 -0.90 -5.02 -7.38
C ALA A 27 0.27 -4.84 -8.36
N SER A 28 1.32 -5.64 -8.29
CA SER A 28 2.52 -5.52 -9.13
C SER A 28 2.24 -5.57 -10.64
N HIS A 29 1.16 -6.24 -11.05
CA HIS A 29 0.75 -6.38 -12.44
C HIS A 29 -0.06 -5.18 -12.97
N LEU A 30 -0.47 -4.25 -12.11
CA LEU A 30 -1.31 -3.12 -12.50
C LEU A 30 -0.46 -2.04 -13.20
N PRO A 31 -0.96 -1.45 -14.29
CA PRO A 31 -0.31 -0.30 -14.89
C PRO A 31 -0.47 0.94 -13.99
N THR A 32 0.50 1.85 -14.07
CA THR A 32 0.59 3.04 -13.19
C THR A 32 -0.65 3.93 -13.26
N ASP A 33 -1.26 4.10 -14.44
CA ASP A 33 -2.47 4.90 -14.62
C ASP A 33 -3.66 4.28 -13.86
N LEU A 34 -3.76 2.95 -13.84
CA LEU A 34 -4.78 2.26 -13.07
C LEU A 34 -4.54 2.37 -11.57
N MET A 35 -3.29 2.26 -11.10
CA MET A 35 -2.94 2.52 -9.70
C MET A 35 -3.36 3.93 -9.26
N GLN A 36 -3.10 4.94 -10.11
CA GLN A 36 -3.51 6.33 -9.83
C GLN A 36 -5.04 6.48 -9.76
N ARG A 37 -5.77 5.84 -10.67
CA ARG A 37 -7.25 5.85 -10.66
C ARG A 37 -7.82 5.15 -9.44
N ILE A 38 -7.22 4.05 -9.01
CA ILE A 38 -7.58 3.36 -7.78
C ILE A 38 -7.32 4.27 -6.57
N ALA A 39 -6.15 4.92 -6.49
CA ALA A 39 -5.86 5.84 -5.39
C ALA A 39 -6.85 7.02 -5.33
N LEU A 40 -7.28 7.53 -6.49
CA LEU A 40 -8.32 8.54 -6.59
C LEU A 40 -9.69 8.03 -6.10
N GLU A 41 -10.07 6.81 -6.50
CA GLU A 41 -11.32 6.16 -6.09
C GLU A 41 -11.36 5.87 -4.58
N MET A 42 -10.24 5.41 -4.00
CA MET A 42 -10.13 5.14 -2.56
C MET A 42 -10.31 6.41 -1.73
N HIS A 43 -9.93 7.57 -2.28
CA HIS A 43 -10.08 8.89 -1.66
C HIS A 43 -9.50 9.02 -0.24
N LEU A 44 -8.45 8.23 0.05
CA LEU A 44 -7.65 8.34 1.27
C LEU A 44 -6.47 9.29 1.05
N SER A 45 -5.80 9.69 2.13
CA SER A 45 -4.57 10.50 2.06
C SER A 45 -3.55 9.85 1.12
N GLU A 46 -3.33 8.55 1.31
CA GLU A 46 -2.47 7.73 0.48
C GLU A 46 -3.01 6.30 0.29
N THR A 47 -2.65 5.70 -0.83
CA THR A 47 -2.86 4.31 -1.17
C THR A 47 -1.52 3.69 -1.57
N VAL A 48 -1.22 2.50 -1.06
CA VAL A 48 0.01 1.76 -1.37
C VAL A 48 -0.28 0.52 -2.19
N PHE A 49 0.60 0.29 -3.17
CA PHE A 49 0.61 -0.91 -3.99
C PHE A 49 1.92 -1.64 -3.72
N LEU A 50 1.80 -2.88 -3.23
CA LEU A 50 2.94 -3.73 -2.92
C LEU A 50 3.29 -4.61 -4.13
N GLY A 51 4.56 -4.93 -4.24
CA GLY A 51 5.09 -5.83 -5.26
C GLY A 51 6.37 -6.54 -4.80
N PRO A 52 6.90 -7.44 -5.63
CA PRO A 52 8.14 -8.14 -5.32
C PRO A 52 9.30 -7.14 -5.14
N PRO A 53 10.30 -7.45 -4.29
CA PRO A 53 11.45 -6.58 -4.09
C PRO A 53 12.28 -6.42 -5.38
N GLU A 54 12.81 -5.21 -5.61
CA GLU A 54 13.63 -4.90 -6.79
C GLU A 54 15.13 -5.12 -6.56
N SER A 55 15.55 -5.24 -5.30
CA SER A 55 16.95 -5.38 -4.90
C SER A 55 17.14 -6.50 -3.87
N PRO A 56 18.28 -7.22 -3.90
CA PRO A 56 18.62 -8.18 -2.85
C PRO A 56 18.60 -7.54 -1.46
N GLY A 57 18.02 -8.22 -0.48
CA GLY A 57 17.90 -7.73 0.90
C GLY A 57 16.67 -6.85 1.18
N CYS A 58 15.86 -6.53 0.17
CA CYS A 58 14.55 -5.87 0.37
C CYS A 58 13.42 -6.89 0.51
N THR A 59 12.40 -6.55 1.30
CA THR A 59 11.22 -7.42 1.51
C THR A 59 10.18 -7.28 0.40
N ALA A 60 9.92 -6.05 -0.05
CA ALA A 60 8.92 -5.74 -1.07
C ALA A 60 9.23 -4.40 -1.74
N ARG A 61 8.71 -4.20 -2.95
CA ARG A 61 8.57 -2.87 -3.56
C ARG A 61 7.29 -2.23 -3.03
N VAL A 62 7.38 -0.95 -2.66
CA VAL A 62 6.24 -0.15 -2.21
C VAL A 62 6.08 1.03 -3.16
N ARG A 63 4.91 1.18 -3.76
CA ARG A 63 4.54 2.39 -4.52
C ARG A 63 3.44 3.12 -3.79
N ILE A 64 3.58 4.43 -3.64
CA ILE A 64 2.69 5.25 -2.81
C ILE A 64 2.02 6.30 -3.69
N PHE A 65 0.69 6.36 -3.62
CA PHE A 65 -0.11 7.28 -4.41
C PHE A 65 -0.98 8.11 -3.50
N THR A 66 -0.95 9.42 -3.70
CA THR A 66 -2.04 10.32 -3.29
C THR A 66 -3.14 10.25 -4.35
N PRO A 67 -4.35 10.81 -4.11
CA PRO A 67 -5.39 10.91 -5.13
C PRO A 67 -4.94 11.63 -6.41
N GLY A 68 -3.94 12.50 -6.33
CA GLY A 68 -3.48 13.31 -7.46
C GLY A 68 -2.21 12.83 -8.17
N ARG A 69 -1.32 12.10 -7.48
CA ARG A 69 -0.03 11.65 -8.04
C ARG A 69 0.62 10.53 -7.22
N GLU A 70 1.53 9.81 -7.86
CA GLU A 70 2.55 9.01 -7.18
C GLU A 70 3.53 9.92 -6.41
N VAL A 71 3.92 9.49 -5.22
CA VAL A 71 4.93 10.16 -4.39
C VAL A 71 6.07 9.17 -4.09
N PRO A 72 7.33 9.64 -4.07
CA PRO A 72 8.47 8.74 -3.86
C PRO A 72 8.55 8.22 -2.42
N PHE A 73 7.94 8.91 -1.46
CA PHE A 73 7.97 8.56 -0.05
C PHE A 73 6.86 9.26 0.72
N ALA A 74 6.35 8.57 1.75
CA ALA A 74 5.50 9.15 2.80
C ALA A 74 5.65 8.33 4.09
N GLY A 75 5.55 8.99 5.24
CA GLY A 75 5.82 8.39 6.55
C GLY A 75 4.82 7.31 6.95
N HIS A 76 3.54 7.68 7.13
CA HIS A 76 2.50 6.73 7.54
C HIS A 76 2.32 5.55 6.55
N PRO A 77 2.41 5.75 5.22
CA PRO A 77 2.32 4.64 4.27
C PRO A 77 3.48 3.65 4.39
N THR A 78 4.69 4.14 4.71
CA THR A 78 5.86 3.29 4.95
C THR A 78 5.68 2.45 6.21
N VAL A 79 5.23 3.06 7.31
CA VAL A 79 4.98 2.34 8.58
C VAL A 79 3.84 1.32 8.42
N GLY A 80 2.72 1.72 7.80
CA GLY A 80 1.60 0.81 7.54
C GLY A 80 1.98 -0.37 6.64
N SER A 81 2.78 -0.12 5.59
CA SER A 81 3.29 -1.19 4.72
C SER A 81 4.17 -2.17 5.47
N ALA A 82 5.09 -1.68 6.33
CA ALA A 82 5.96 -2.52 7.13
C ALA A 82 5.18 -3.41 8.12
N ILE A 83 4.18 -2.83 8.81
CA ILE A 83 3.31 -3.58 9.72
C ILE A 83 2.52 -4.65 8.96
N PHE A 84 1.94 -4.29 7.81
CA PHE A 84 1.18 -5.22 6.97
C PHE A 84 2.05 -6.42 6.55
N LEU A 85 3.25 -6.15 6.01
CA LEU A 85 4.19 -7.19 5.55
C LEU A 85 4.70 -8.06 6.71
N ALA A 86 4.91 -7.49 7.90
CA ALA A 86 5.30 -8.26 9.07
C ALA A 86 4.20 -9.24 9.52
N ALA A 87 2.93 -8.86 9.38
CA ALA A 87 1.79 -9.70 9.79
C ALA A 87 1.39 -10.76 8.74
N HIS A 88 1.55 -10.47 7.45
CA HIS A 88 1.05 -11.33 6.37
C HIS A 88 2.16 -12.03 5.57
N GLY A 89 3.43 -11.74 5.87
CA GLY A 89 4.57 -12.19 5.07
C GLY A 89 4.77 -11.34 3.82
N ALA A 90 5.92 -11.54 3.18
CA ALA A 90 6.37 -10.75 2.05
C ALA A 90 5.69 -11.17 0.74
N GLY A 91 4.36 -11.04 0.62
CA GLY A 91 3.62 -11.10 -0.66
C GLY A 91 3.96 -12.24 -1.64
N HIS A 92 4.58 -13.33 -1.17
CA HIS A 92 4.86 -14.50 -1.99
C HIS A 92 3.61 -15.37 -1.92
N PRO A 93 2.97 -15.70 -3.05
CA PRO A 93 2.05 -16.82 -3.04
C PRO A 93 2.83 -18.06 -2.61
N ALA A 94 2.25 -18.82 -1.67
CA ALA A 94 2.67 -20.18 -1.38
C ALA A 94 2.50 -21.07 -2.62
#